data_AF-A0A8S1MZE1-F1
#
_entry.id   AF-A0A8S1MZE1-F1
#
_cell.length_a   1.000
_cell.length_b   1.000
_cell.length_c   1.000
_cell.angle_alpha   90.00
_cell.angle_beta   90.00
_cell.angle_gamma   90.00
#
_symmetry.space_group_name_H-M   'P 1'
#
loop_
_entity.id
_entity.type
_entity.pdbx_description
1 polymer ?
#
loop_
_entity_poly.entity_id
_entity_poly.type
_entity_poly.pdbx_seq_one_letter_code
_entity_poly.pdbx_strand_id
1 'polypeptide(L)'
;MNQEAQYTTEFGGISSLIIIVVVVLFFFSNILDFFAKTQVFTDDETLISKDPLLLELNSENYIFAVSIEQANFSINPFFNISIEQRQYDRDDNGVLKKTISYIQLQECKFDQFDKVFSKQGINFTEQFNTLGLKYWLCPKDDFKILLKGSYSSEEFQFVKLIVKQCENSTSNQIQSWNPVCADEQVKQKYLAKEGQFKLQLYQTNTIINQNKPENYLTQFLDSDMYFTFVPNKLSRQANIYFREAKIINDNSLLPIQDLAESAVVVRKNEDFRDLTELGRDTDDQYAIIYLRRSQFTQIISRKFQKLGELLSYLGGVVQIMRLLFGIVIVFCNRQLMLIELSNKLYDFKETKLKIVEQPSPPQITGGVPQDTARSKYIEDQLNSPEPDVILDVNNDIFQSPSTTNIKGAIDKILYESNPIRFSFKLFLNKLTCGLMFKDRNAILLEKAINKMNQDLDLHSILYKIQEISKIKKLLFNEQQMILFNFTPKPQISLHSNSRVPSRLLIHDQKKSRLKRQNNIDGNQQDQISCLLLNAYAQVKDEIPSELLSNCQFRINQKLIELMIQETKDADVSYKHLSQSPKKPFISFKFQINDQQNDQDQINENIENPIITQKQ
;
A
#
# COMPACT_ATOMS: atom_id res chain seq x y z
N MET A 1 5.74 -15.56 -44.98
CA MET A 1 5.64 -15.20 -43.55
C MET A 1 4.36 -14.40 -43.39
N ASN A 2 3.39 -14.89 -42.62
CA ASN A 2 2.14 -14.14 -42.40
C ASN A 2 2.37 -13.02 -41.37
N GLN A 3 1.64 -11.91 -41.53
CA GLN A 3 1.84 -10.65 -40.81
C GLN A 3 1.18 -10.61 -39.42
N GLU A 4 1.16 -11.71 -38.67
CA GLU A 4 0.80 -11.68 -37.23
C GLU A 4 2.01 -11.18 -36.42
N ALA A 5 2.32 -9.89 -36.58
CA ALA A 5 3.53 -9.25 -36.07
C ALA A 5 3.52 -8.98 -34.54
N GLN A 6 2.48 -9.42 -33.82
CA GLN A 6 2.30 -9.17 -32.39
C GLN A 6 1.93 -10.46 -31.66
N TYR A 7 2.85 -10.92 -30.80
CA TYR A 7 2.63 -12.07 -29.93
C TYR A 7 1.66 -11.70 -28.80
N THR A 8 0.43 -12.20 -28.88
CA THR A 8 -0.61 -12.00 -27.86
C THR A 8 -0.65 -13.18 -26.88
N THR A 9 -0.95 -12.90 -25.61
CA THR A 9 -1.01 -13.91 -24.55
C THR A 9 -2.33 -13.81 -23.78
N GLU A 10 -2.89 -14.95 -23.40
CA GLU A 10 -4.08 -15.02 -22.53
C GLU A 10 -3.81 -14.33 -21.18
N PHE A 11 -2.57 -14.44 -20.66
CA PHE A 11 -2.09 -13.74 -19.48
C PHE A 11 -2.17 -12.20 -19.61
N GLY A 12 -1.83 -11.65 -20.78
CA GLY A 12 -1.97 -10.21 -21.05
C GLY A 12 -3.42 -9.74 -21.07
N GLY A 13 -4.34 -10.57 -21.57
CA GLY A 13 -5.78 -10.31 -21.55
C GLY A 13 -6.34 -10.29 -20.12
N ILE A 14 -6.02 -11.31 -19.32
CA ILE A 14 -6.41 -11.39 -17.89
C ILE A 14 -5.83 -10.22 -17.10
N SER A 15 -4.54 -9.89 -17.31
CA SER A 15 -3.89 -8.77 -16.64
C SER A 15 -4.56 -7.43 -16.97
N SER A 16 -4.89 -7.20 -18.26
CA SER A 16 -5.63 -5.99 -18.68
C SER A 16 -7.00 -5.90 -18.02
N LEU A 17 -7.73 -7.01 -17.88
CA LEU A 17 -9.03 -7.04 -17.20
C LEU A 17 -8.89 -6.72 -15.71
N ILE A 18 -7.88 -7.27 -15.02
CA ILE A 18 -7.58 -6.94 -13.61
C ILE A 18 -7.27 -5.45 -13.46
N ILE A 19 -6.46 -4.87 -14.35
CA ILE A 19 -6.14 -3.43 -14.33
C ILE A 19 -7.42 -2.59 -14.49
N ILE A 20 -8.30 -2.95 -15.42
CA ILE A 20 -9.58 -2.24 -15.61
C ILE A 20 -10.43 -2.32 -14.33
N VAL A 21 -10.55 -3.49 -13.69
CA VAL A 21 -11.30 -3.64 -12.44
C VAL A 21 -10.70 -2.79 -11.31
N VAL A 22 -9.38 -2.83 -11.12
CA VAL A 22 -8.69 -2.02 -10.10
C VAL A 22 -8.87 -0.52 -10.36
N VAL A 23 -8.76 -0.08 -11.61
CA VAL A 23 -8.99 1.33 -12.00
C VAL A 23 -10.44 1.74 -11.76
N VAL A 24 -11.43 0.90 -12.12
CA VAL A 24 -12.85 1.20 -11.89
C VAL A 24 -13.16 1.30 -10.40
N LEU A 25 -12.65 0.39 -9.57
CA LEU A 25 -12.82 0.45 -8.10
C LEU A 25 -12.18 1.71 -7.50
N PHE A 26 -10.97 2.06 -7.94
CA PHE A 26 -10.27 3.27 -7.51
C PHE A 26 -11.04 4.55 -7.90
N PHE A 27 -11.53 4.62 -9.15
CA PHE A 27 -12.35 5.75 -9.62
C PHE A 27 -13.65 5.85 -8.82
N PHE A 28 -14.32 4.73 -8.58
CA PHE A 28 -15.58 4.71 -7.81
C PHE A 28 -15.39 5.26 -6.39
N SER A 29 -14.32 4.83 -5.68
CA SER A 29 -14.00 5.38 -4.35
C SER A 29 -13.77 6.89 -4.40
N ASN A 30 -12.87 7.37 -5.27
CA ASN A 30 -12.55 8.79 -5.36
C ASN A 30 -13.75 9.66 -5.79
N ILE A 31 -14.66 9.13 -6.61
CA ILE A 31 -15.89 9.82 -7.01
C ILE A 31 -16.87 9.91 -5.83
N LEU A 32 -16.99 8.87 -4.99
CA LEU A 32 -17.76 8.95 -3.74
C LEU A 32 -17.16 9.98 -2.78
N ASP A 33 -15.85 9.94 -2.57
CA ASP A 33 -15.12 10.87 -1.68
C ASP A 33 -15.25 12.35 -2.14
N PHE A 34 -15.30 12.57 -3.46
CA PHE A 34 -15.54 13.86 -4.10
C PHE A 34 -16.98 14.36 -3.87
N PHE A 35 -18.00 13.53 -4.09
CA PHE A 35 -19.39 13.90 -3.81
C PHE A 35 -19.65 14.10 -2.30
N ALA A 36 -18.93 13.36 -1.44
CA ALA A 36 -18.93 13.55 0.01
C ALA A 36 -18.11 14.77 0.47
N LYS A 37 -17.53 15.56 -0.44
CA LYS A 37 -16.79 16.80 -0.15
C LYS A 37 -15.65 16.64 0.87
N THR A 38 -15.01 15.47 0.92
CA THR A 38 -14.03 15.13 1.97
C THR A 38 -12.74 15.96 1.89
N GLN A 39 -12.34 16.40 0.69
CA GLN A 39 -11.11 17.16 0.44
C GLN A 39 -11.40 18.67 0.37
N VAL A 40 -10.82 19.41 1.33
CA VAL A 40 -10.86 20.88 1.38
C VAL A 40 -9.44 21.41 1.18
N PHE A 41 -9.27 22.31 0.21
CA PHE A 41 -8.06 23.10 0.05
C PHE A 41 -8.27 24.47 0.67
N THR A 42 -7.25 24.99 1.37
CA THR A 42 -7.35 26.24 2.11
C THR A 42 -6.15 27.14 1.88
N ASP A 43 -6.43 28.39 1.53
CA ASP A 43 -5.43 29.47 1.40
C ASP A 43 -5.70 30.48 2.54
N ASP A 44 -4.65 30.86 3.29
CA ASP A 44 -4.74 31.70 4.50
C ASP A 44 -3.85 32.94 4.35
N GLU A 45 -4.48 34.12 4.40
CA GLU A 45 -3.82 35.41 4.23
C GLU A 45 -4.10 36.33 5.43
N THR A 46 -3.09 37.07 5.90
CA THR A 46 -3.27 38.08 6.96
C THR A 46 -3.09 39.49 6.40
N LEU A 47 -4.17 40.25 6.35
CA LEU A 47 -4.13 41.67 5.99
C LEU A 47 -3.91 42.55 7.22
N ILE A 48 -3.16 43.64 7.03
CA ILE A 48 -2.94 44.68 8.04
C ILE A 48 -3.69 45.93 7.60
N SER A 49 -4.64 46.41 8.41
CA SER A 49 -5.26 47.73 8.21
C SER A 49 -4.75 48.72 9.27
N LYS A 50 -4.47 49.95 8.83
CA LYS A 50 -4.21 51.08 9.74
C LYS A 50 -5.48 51.48 10.51
N ASP A 51 -6.63 51.36 9.83
CA ASP A 51 -7.95 51.58 10.40
C ASP A 51 -8.80 50.31 10.24
N PRO A 52 -8.80 49.40 11.23
CA PRO A 52 -9.60 48.20 11.16
C PRO A 52 -11.11 48.50 11.36
N LEU A 53 -11.93 47.86 10.53
CA LEU A 53 -13.39 48.00 10.53
C LEU A 53 -14.00 47.61 11.89
N LEU A 54 -15.22 48.12 12.11
CA LEU A 54 -16.02 47.84 13.30
C LEU A 54 -16.25 46.33 13.49
N LEU A 55 -15.94 45.85 14.68
CA LEU A 55 -16.22 44.50 15.16
C LEU A 55 -17.22 44.60 16.32
N GLU A 56 -18.43 44.11 16.11
CA GLU A 56 -19.48 44.05 17.14
C GLU A 56 -19.39 42.71 17.91
N LEU A 57 -19.21 42.80 19.22
CA LEU A 57 -19.33 41.66 20.14
C LEU A 57 -20.66 41.78 20.89
N ASN A 58 -21.48 40.75 20.85
CA ASN A 58 -22.83 40.73 21.41
C ASN A 58 -23.15 39.36 22.02
N SER A 59 -24.31 39.26 22.68
CA SER A 59 -24.80 38.05 23.37
C SER A 59 -24.97 36.79 22.48
N GLU A 60 -24.80 36.91 21.16
CA GLU A 60 -24.92 35.82 20.19
C GLU A 60 -23.58 35.29 19.66
N ASN A 61 -22.50 36.08 19.74
CA ASN A 61 -21.19 35.74 19.19
C ASN A 61 -20.05 35.77 20.21
N TYR A 62 -20.29 36.34 21.40
CA TYR A 62 -19.29 36.54 22.44
C TYR A 62 -19.95 36.54 23.83
N ILE A 63 -19.28 35.96 24.82
CA ILE A 63 -19.57 36.19 26.23
C ILE A 63 -18.27 36.09 27.02
N PHE A 64 -18.19 36.82 28.14
CA PHE A 64 -17.09 36.72 29.08
C PHE A 64 -17.60 36.77 30.52
N ALA A 65 -16.89 36.07 31.40
CA ALA A 65 -17.04 36.12 32.83
C ALA A 65 -15.76 36.69 33.44
N VAL A 66 -15.89 37.64 34.35
CA VAL A 66 -14.78 38.20 35.13
C VAL A 66 -15.01 37.98 36.62
N SER A 67 -13.95 37.62 37.32
CA SER A 67 -13.97 37.45 38.77
C SER A 67 -12.60 37.79 39.36
N ILE A 68 -12.57 38.08 40.66
CA ILE A 68 -11.33 38.10 41.44
C ILE A 68 -11.32 36.84 42.29
N GLU A 69 -10.16 36.18 42.37
CA GLU A 69 -9.98 34.94 43.12
C GLU A 69 -10.26 35.17 44.60
N GLN A 70 -11.49 34.84 45.02
CA GLN A 70 -11.99 34.87 46.39
C GLN A 70 -13.31 34.09 46.49
N ALA A 71 -13.70 33.68 47.71
CA ALA A 71 -15.01 33.08 47.92
C ALA A 71 -16.15 34.09 47.69
N ASN A 72 -17.24 33.65 47.06
CA ASN A 72 -18.49 34.41 46.86
C ASN A 72 -18.30 35.83 46.30
N PHE A 73 -17.42 36.00 45.31
CA PHE A 73 -17.07 37.30 44.72
C PHE A 73 -18.27 38.20 44.39
N SER A 74 -19.30 37.67 43.72
CA SER A 74 -20.51 38.46 43.40
C SER A 74 -21.24 39.03 44.62
N ILE A 75 -21.20 38.36 45.78
CA ILE A 75 -21.99 38.75 46.96
C ILE A 75 -21.17 39.65 47.89
N ASN A 76 -19.91 39.28 48.13
CA ASN A 76 -19.05 39.88 49.15
C ASN A 76 -17.61 40.15 48.63
N PRO A 77 -17.43 41.08 47.67
CA PRO A 77 -16.16 41.36 47.03
C PRO A 77 -15.22 42.23 47.87
N PHE A 78 -13.92 42.03 47.67
CA PHE A 78 -12.86 42.94 48.12
C PHE A 78 -12.73 44.19 47.22
N PHE A 79 -13.13 44.08 45.95
CA PHE A 79 -12.93 45.09 44.90
C PHE A 79 -14.12 45.17 43.95
N ASN A 80 -14.42 46.38 43.47
CA ASN A 80 -15.45 46.60 42.46
C ASN A 80 -14.83 46.49 41.05
N ILE A 81 -15.52 45.80 40.14
CA ILE A 81 -15.21 45.77 38.72
C ILE A 81 -16.21 46.66 37.98
N SER A 82 -15.70 47.58 37.16
CA SER A 82 -16.51 48.40 36.25
C SER A 82 -16.00 48.25 34.82
N ILE A 83 -16.92 48.38 33.85
CA ILE A 83 -16.60 48.25 32.42
C ILE A 83 -17.12 49.48 31.68
N GLU A 84 -16.20 50.16 31.01
CA GLU A 84 -16.44 51.36 30.20
C GLU A 84 -16.27 51.02 28.72
N GLN A 85 -17.31 51.21 27.92
CA GLN A 85 -17.15 51.38 26.47
C GLN A 85 -16.69 52.82 26.23
N ARG A 86 -15.55 52.98 25.55
CA ARG A 86 -14.98 54.29 25.20
C ARG A 86 -15.00 54.48 23.70
N GLN A 87 -15.40 55.67 23.26
CA GLN A 87 -15.33 56.12 21.88
C GLN A 87 -14.56 57.43 21.84
N TYR A 88 -13.46 57.45 21.10
CA TYR A 88 -12.66 58.64 20.85
C TYR A 88 -12.83 59.04 19.38
N ASP A 89 -13.43 60.19 19.15
CA ASP A 89 -13.60 60.78 17.82
C ASP A 89 -12.60 61.93 17.67
N ARG A 90 -11.79 61.91 16.60
CA ARG A 90 -10.85 62.97 16.27
C ARG A 90 -11.45 63.87 15.19
N ASP A 91 -11.51 65.18 15.45
CA ASP A 91 -11.93 66.14 14.43
C ASP A 91 -10.80 66.45 13.43
N ASP A 92 -11.13 67.18 12.35
CA ASP A 92 -10.17 67.61 11.33
C ASP A 92 -9.02 68.47 11.89
N ASN A 93 -9.21 69.06 13.08
CA ASN A 93 -8.20 69.86 13.79
C ASN A 93 -7.28 69.00 14.69
N GLY A 94 -7.54 67.70 14.81
CA GLY A 94 -6.78 66.77 15.65
C GLY A 94 -7.23 66.69 17.12
N VAL A 95 -8.31 67.38 17.50
CA VAL A 95 -8.87 67.38 18.86
C VAL A 95 -9.66 66.09 19.11
N LEU A 96 -9.38 65.43 20.24
CA LEU A 96 -10.03 64.18 20.63
C LEU A 96 -11.25 64.43 21.52
N LYS A 97 -12.45 64.27 20.95
CA LYS A 97 -13.71 64.17 21.69
C LYS A 97 -13.80 62.77 22.30
N LYS A 98 -14.16 62.68 23.59
CA LYS A 98 -14.19 61.40 24.33
C LYS A 98 -15.58 61.14 24.89
N THR A 99 -16.19 60.06 24.43
CA THR A 99 -17.46 59.53 24.93
C THR A 99 -17.18 58.30 25.79
N ILE A 100 -17.88 58.19 26.93
CA ILE A 100 -17.80 57.05 27.86
C ILE A 100 -19.22 56.58 28.15
N SER A 101 -19.48 55.29 27.96
CA SER A 101 -20.71 54.62 28.38
C SER A 101 -20.36 53.38 29.22
N TYR A 102 -21.24 53.00 30.15
CA TYR A 102 -20.98 51.91 31.09
C TYR A 102 -21.71 50.63 30.68
N ILE A 103 -20.98 49.54 30.58
CA ILE A 103 -21.54 48.21 30.31
C ILE A 103 -21.99 47.60 31.64
N GLN A 104 -23.26 47.23 31.70
CA GLN A 104 -23.87 46.63 32.88
C GLN A 104 -23.32 45.22 33.12
N LEU A 105 -22.93 44.94 34.36
CA LEU A 105 -22.58 43.61 34.84
C LEU A 105 -23.71 43.04 35.71
N GLN A 106 -23.89 41.71 35.66
CA GLN A 106 -24.77 40.92 36.51
C GLN A 106 -24.12 39.55 36.81
N GLU A 107 -24.71 38.78 37.71
CA GLU A 107 -24.31 37.38 37.92
C GLU A 107 -24.47 36.57 36.63
N CYS A 108 -23.43 35.81 36.28
CA CYS A 108 -23.45 34.92 35.12
C CYS A 108 -24.56 33.87 35.23
N LYS A 109 -25.45 33.82 34.22
CA LYS A 109 -26.50 32.81 34.10
C LYS A 109 -26.09 31.75 33.08
N PHE A 110 -26.49 30.50 33.30
CA PHE A 110 -26.23 29.40 32.36
C PHE A 110 -26.74 29.73 30.94
N ASP A 111 -27.98 30.23 30.83
CA ASP A 111 -28.65 30.59 29.59
C ASP A 111 -27.85 31.56 28.69
N GLN A 112 -26.97 32.38 29.28
CA GLN A 112 -26.12 33.32 28.52
C GLN A 112 -25.01 32.59 27.76
N PHE A 113 -24.44 31.54 28.35
CA PHE A 113 -23.43 30.70 27.69
C PHE A 113 -24.10 29.72 26.72
N ASP A 114 -25.25 29.18 27.08
CA ASP A 114 -26.00 28.26 26.22
C ASP A 114 -26.41 28.93 24.89
N LYS A 115 -26.79 30.22 24.88
CA LYS A 115 -27.02 30.99 23.64
C LYS A 115 -25.85 31.01 22.66
N VAL A 116 -24.60 30.95 23.16
CA VAL A 116 -23.39 30.94 22.33
C VAL A 116 -23.06 29.51 21.91
N PHE A 117 -23.01 28.56 22.85
CA PHE A 117 -22.56 27.19 22.60
C PHE A 117 -23.59 26.26 21.94
N SER A 118 -24.90 26.49 22.15
CA SER A 118 -25.98 25.68 21.55
C SER A 118 -25.96 25.71 20.02
N LYS A 119 -25.51 26.81 19.41
CA LYS A 119 -25.29 26.94 17.95
C LYS A 119 -24.31 25.90 17.38
N GLN A 120 -23.51 25.25 18.23
CA GLN A 120 -22.55 24.21 17.86
C GLN A 120 -22.87 22.84 18.50
N GLY A 121 -24.01 22.70 19.18
CA GLY A 121 -24.41 21.46 19.84
C GLY A 121 -23.56 21.08 21.07
N ILE A 122 -22.82 22.03 21.65
CA ILE A 122 -21.94 21.79 22.81
C ILE A 122 -22.76 21.97 24.10
N ASN A 123 -22.87 20.92 24.91
CA ASN A 123 -23.50 21.01 26.23
C ASN A 123 -22.52 21.63 27.24
N PHE A 124 -22.76 22.88 27.63
CA PHE A 124 -21.89 23.64 28.53
C PHE A 124 -22.18 23.44 30.03
N THR A 125 -23.19 22.63 30.39
CA THR A 125 -23.71 22.53 31.77
C THR A 125 -22.66 22.06 32.77
N GLU A 126 -21.83 21.09 32.40
CA GLU A 126 -20.78 20.54 33.27
C GLU A 126 -19.66 21.56 33.52
N GLN A 127 -19.22 22.27 32.47
CA GLN A 127 -18.17 23.28 32.56
C GLN A 127 -18.62 24.49 33.40
N PHE A 128 -19.85 24.97 33.19
CA PHE A 128 -20.42 26.07 33.97
C PHE A 128 -20.40 25.79 35.48
N ASN A 129 -20.79 24.58 35.88
CA ASN A 129 -20.83 24.16 37.28
C ASN A 129 -19.41 23.91 37.85
N THR A 130 -18.54 23.22 37.09
CA THR A 130 -17.17 22.89 37.52
C THR A 130 -16.31 24.13 37.73
N LEU A 131 -16.47 25.15 36.88
CA LEU A 131 -15.78 26.43 37.00
C LEU A 131 -16.45 27.40 38.00
N GLY A 132 -17.59 27.03 38.58
CA GLY A 132 -18.31 27.86 39.55
C GLY A 132 -18.82 29.20 38.99
N LEU A 133 -19.10 29.27 37.68
CA LEU A 133 -19.35 30.53 36.96
C LEU A 133 -20.51 31.35 37.54
N LYS A 134 -21.46 30.71 38.24
CA LYS A 134 -22.55 31.36 38.98
C LYS A 134 -22.10 32.55 39.86
N TYR A 135 -20.89 32.51 40.43
CA TYR A 135 -20.38 33.56 41.33
C TYR A 135 -19.51 34.62 40.61
N TRP A 136 -19.42 34.55 39.28
CA TRP A 136 -18.67 35.48 38.43
C TRP A 136 -19.60 36.55 37.85
N LEU A 137 -19.00 37.63 37.35
CA LEU A 137 -19.72 38.72 36.69
C LEU A 137 -19.67 38.58 35.18
N CYS A 138 -20.84 38.57 34.55
CA CYS A 138 -21.02 38.60 33.11
C CYS A 138 -21.69 39.91 32.69
N PRO A 139 -21.53 40.35 31.43
CA PRO A 139 -22.40 41.37 30.85
C PRO A 139 -23.88 41.04 31.06
N LYS A 140 -24.67 42.10 31.25
CA LYS A 140 -26.13 42.01 31.21
C LYS A 140 -26.60 41.49 29.85
N ASP A 141 -27.76 40.84 29.87
CA ASP A 141 -28.45 40.41 28.66
C ASP A 141 -28.59 41.57 27.64
N ASP A 142 -28.45 41.23 26.35
CA ASP A 142 -28.50 42.14 25.19
C ASP A 142 -27.43 43.25 25.15
N PHE A 143 -26.28 43.02 25.79
CA PHE A 143 -25.12 43.91 25.65
C PHE A 143 -24.61 43.99 24.20
N LYS A 144 -24.03 45.15 23.86
CA LYS A 144 -23.27 45.38 22.64
C LYS A 144 -21.94 46.05 22.98
N ILE A 145 -20.85 45.42 22.56
CA ILE A 145 -19.49 45.93 22.64
C ILE A 145 -19.04 46.26 21.23
N LEU A 146 -18.50 47.47 21.04
CA LEU A 146 -18.09 47.95 19.72
C LEU A 146 -16.59 48.21 19.73
N LEU A 147 -15.86 47.50 18.89
CA LEU A 147 -14.40 47.61 18.75
C LEU A 147 -14.07 48.09 17.34
N LYS A 148 -13.51 49.30 17.20
CA LYS A 148 -13.21 49.92 15.90
C LYS A 148 -11.89 50.68 15.94
N GLY A 149 -11.16 50.65 14.83
CA GLY A 149 -10.01 51.51 14.61
C GLY A 149 -8.79 51.16 15.47
N SER A 150 -7.79 52.03 15.40
CA SER A 150 -6.57 52.00 16.21
C SER A 150 -6.37 53.36 16.88
N TYR A 151 -5.36 53.51 17.75
CA TYR A 151 -5.11 54.77 18.47
C TYR A 151 -4.85 56.00 17.56
N SER A 152 -4.47 55.75 16.30
CA SER A 152 -4.26 56.77 15.26
C SER A 152 -5.45 56.97 14.31
N SER A 153 -6.52 56.19 14.44
CA SER A 153 -7.73 56.35 13.62
C SER A 153 -8.51 57.63 13.96
N GLU A 154 -9.35 58.06 13.02
CA GLU A 154 -10.33 59.13 13.22
C GLU A 154 -11.36 58.74 14.28
N GLU A 155 -11.87 57.51 14.21
CA GLU A 155 -12.75 56.91 15.21
C GLU A 155 -12.07 55.70 15.86
N PHE A 156 -11.89 55.76 17.18
CA PHE A 156 -11.29 54.67 17.96
C PHE A 156 -12.25 54.25 19.08
N GLN A 157 -12.78 53.03 18.96
CA GLN A 157 -13.71 52.44 19.92
C GLN A 157 -13.09 51.21 20.59
N PHE A 158 -13.14 51.17 21.93
CA PHE A 158 -12.57 50.09 22.73
C PHE A 158 -13.25 49.98 24.09
N VAL A 159 -13.11 48.83 24.74
CA VAL A 159 -13.61 48.63 26.11
C VAL A 159 -12.45 48.74 27.10
N LYS A 160 -12.69 49.39 28.24
CA LYS A 160 -11.80 49.45 29.40
C LYS A 160 -12.51 48.82 30.60
N LEU A 161 -12.03 47.66 31.04
CA LEU A 161 -12.38 47.04 32.31
C LEU A 161 -11.43 47.57 33.38
N ILE A 162 -11.99 47.89 34.55
CA ILE A 162 -11.27 48.54 35.66
C ILE A 162 -11.59 47.81 36.97
N VAL A 163 -10.56 47.51 37.75
CA VAL A 163 -10.67 47.06 39.14
C VAL A 163 -10.36 48.23 40.08
N LYS A 164 -11.31 48.55 40.95
CA LYS A 164 -11.20 49.60 41.98
C LYS A 164 -11.45 49.04 43.38
N GLN A 165 -11.12 49.80 44.42
CA GLN A 165 -11.56 49.49 45.78
C GLN A 165 -13.09 49.32 45.83
N CYS A 166 -13.58 48.34 46.61
CA CYS A 166 -15.01 48.17 46.80
C CYS A 166 -15.58 49.31 47.66
N GLU A 167 -16.67 49.91 47.19
CA GLU A 167 -17.43 50.95 47.88
C GLU A 167 -18.91 50.54 48.01
N ASN A 168 -19.45 50.61 49.24
CA ASN A 168 -20.86 50.34 49.54
C ASN A 168 -21.76 51.48 49.04
N SER A 169 -22.02 51.54 47.74
CA SER A 169 -22.81 52.63 47.15
C SER A 169 -24.32 52.34 47.18
N THR A 170 -25.02 52.96 48.12
CA THR A 170 -26.50 52.94 48.17
C THR A 170 -27.18 53.80 47.09
N SER A 171 -26.43 54.52 46.24
CA SER A 171 -26.97 55.49 45.27
C SER A 171 -26.78 55.11 43.80
N ASN A 172 -26.00 54.08 43.46
CA ASN A 172 -25.64 53.78 42.08
C ASN A 172 -26.76 53.02 41.32
N GLN A 173 -27.82 53.74 40.92
CA GLN A 173 -28.84 53.26 39.97
C GLN A 173 -28.27 52.83 38.60
N ILE A 174 -26.99 53.09 38.35
CA ILE A 174 -26.27 52.87 37.08
C ILE A 174 -25.60 51.48 37.03
N GLN A 175 -25.70 50.63 38.06
CA GLN A 175 -25.09 49.28 38.02
C GLN A 175 -26.08 48.19 38.45
N SER A 176 -26.25 47.17 37.60
CA SER A 176 -27.14 46.03 37.87
C SER A 176 -26.58 45.04 38.92
N TRP A 177 -25.28 45.10 39.17
CA TRP A 177 -24.58 44.42 40.26
C TRP A 177 -24.33 45.42 41.40
N ASN A 178 -24.89 45.15 42.58
CA ASN A 178 -24.75 45.99 43.78
C ASN A 178 -24.41 45.10 44.99
N PRO A 179 -23.12 44.76 45.18
CA PRO A 179 -22.66 43.89 46.25
C PRO A 179 -22.55 44.61 47.60
N VAL A 180 -22.39 43.83 48.68
CA VAL A 180 -21.97 44.37 49.99
C VAL A 180 -20.48 44.12 50.16
N CYS A 181 -19.68 45.17 50.27
CA CYS A 181 -18.22 45.06 50.34
C CYS A 181 -17.73 44.30 51.59
N ALA A 182 -16.67 43.53 51.40
CA ALA A 182 -16.00 42.81 52.49
C ALA A 182 -15.31 43.76 53.47
N ASP A 183 -15.21 43.30 54.73
CA ASP A 183 -14.46 44.02 55.76
C ASP A 183 -12.95 44.08 55.46
N GLU A 184 -12.34 45.21 55.78
CA GLU A 184 -10.93 45.49 55.48
C GLU A 184 -10.00 44.52 56.21
N GLN A 185 -10.34 44.05 57.42
CA GLN A 185 -9.50 43.08 58.15
C GLN A 185 -9.45 41.73 57.42
N VAL A 186 -10.56 41.32 56.79
CA VAL A 186 -10.61 40.10 55.98
C VAL A 186 -9.77 40.26 54.71
N LYS A 187 -9.85 41.42 54.04
CA LYS A 187 -9.03 41.75 52.86
C LYS A 187 -7.53 41.74 53.19
N GLN A 188 -7.13 42.35 54.30
CA GLN A 188 -5.73 42.37 54.75
C GLN A 188 -5.24 40.99 55.18
N LYS A 189 -6.09 40.18 55.84
CA LYS A 189 -5.76 38.78 56.18
C LYS A 189 -5.59 37.90 54.94
N TYR A 190 -6.40 38.12 53.89
CA TYR A 190 -6.22 37.44 52.60
C TYR A 190 -4.90 37.85 51.95
N LEU A 191 -4.62 39.16 51.86
CA LEU A 191 -3.38 39.68 51.29
C LEU A 191 -2.13 39.20 52.04
N ALA A 192 -2.19 39.08 53.37
CA ALA A 192 -1.09 38.54 54.18
C ALA A 192 -0.87 37.02 53.99
N LYS A 193 -1.89 36.29 53.51
CA LYS A 193 -1.82 34.84 53.25
C LYS A 193 -1.37 34.52 51.82
N GLU A 194 -1.97 35.17 50.81
CA GLU A 194 -1.74 34.89 49.39
C GLU A 194 -0.72 35.83 48.73
N GLY A 195 -0.36 36.95 49.38
CA GLY A 195 0.60 37.95 48.91
C GLY A 195 0.11 38.88 47.80
N GLN A 196 -0.90 38.47 47.03
CA GLN A 196 -1.46 39.22 45.89
C GLN A 196 -2.93 38.84 45.64
N PHE A 197 -3.63 39.65 44.86
CA PHE A 197 -4.95 39.33 44.31
C PHE A 197 -4.84 38.96 42.83
N LYS A 198 -5.70 38.07 42.36
CA LYS A 198 -5.72 37.59 40.98
C LYS A 198 -7.08 37.92 40.33
N LEU A 199 -7.05 38.76 39.31
CA LEU A 199 -8.16 38.99 38.40
C LEU A 199 -8.16 37.87 37.35
N GLN A 200 -9.27 37.16 37.19
CA GLN A 200 -9.44 36.10 36.19
C GLN A 200 -10.48 36.54 35.17
N LEU A 201 -10.19 36.30 33.89
CA LEU A 201 -11.09 36.63 32.78
C LEU A 201 -11.26 35.39 31.90
N TYR A 202 -12.46 34.82 31.93
CA TYR A 202 -12.87 33.76 31.02
C TYR A 202 -13.68 34.37 29.89
N GLN A 203 -13.41 33.97 28.65
CA GLN A 203 -14.10 34.51 27.47
C GLN A 203 -14.36 33.42 26.44
N THR A 204 -15.36 33.59 25.58
CA THR A 204 -15.50 32.72 24.40
C THR A 204 -14.51 33.12 23.32
N ASN A 205 -13.85 32.13 22.72
CA ASN A 205 -12.97 32.28 21.57
C ASN A 205 -13.32 31.22 20.51
N THR A 206 -12.91 31.42 19.26
CA THR A 206 -13.22 30.53 18.13
C THR A 206 -11.94 30.00 17.49
N ILE A 207 -11.79 28.67 17.45
CA ILE A 207 -10.79 27.96 16.62
C ILE A 207 -11.39 27.70 15.24
N ILE A 208 -10.58 27.94 14.20
CA ILE A 208 -10.95 27.66 12.80
C ILE A 208 -10.17 26.44 12.32
N ASN A 209 -10.86 25.30 12.28
CA ASN A 209 -10.38 24.03 11.76
C ASN A 209 -10.48 24.00 10.23
N GLN A 210 -9.62 24.76 9.55
CA GLN A 210 -9.61 25.03 8.11
C GLN A 210 -9.90 23.78 7.24
N ASN A 211 -9.23 22.66 7.54
CA ASN A 211 -9.26 21.41 6.77
C ASN A 211 -10.50 20.53 6.98
N LYS A 212 -11.36 20.79 7.98
CA LYS A 212 -12.60 20.02 8.15
C LYS A 212 -13.63 20.49 7.13
N PRO A 213 -14.39 19.61 6.45
CA PRO A 213 -15.43 20.03 5.50
C PRO A 213 -16.60 20.72 6.21
N GLU A 214 -17.14 20.07 7.24
CA GLU A 214 -18.22 20.55 8.11
C GLU A 214 -17.67 20.92 9.49
N ASN A 215 -18.41 21.75 10.24
CA ASN A 215 -18.06 22.17 11.61
C ASN A 215 -16.60 22.66 11.76
N TYR A 216 -16.17 23.45 10.76
CA TYR A 216 -14.84 24.06 10.69
C TYR A 216 -14.66 25.22 11.68
N LEU A 217 -15.73 25.66 12.34
CA LEU A 217 -15.69 26.60 13.46
C LEU A 217 -15.94 25.84 14.75
N THR A 218 -15.13 26.09 15.78
CA THR A 218 -15.31 25.50 17.11
C THR A 218 -15.09 26.59 18.16
N GLN A 219 -16.14 26.95 18.87
CA GLN A 219 -16.11 27.87 20.00
C GLN A 219 -15.75 27.11 21.27
N PHE A 220 -14.99 27.77 22.13
CA PHE A 220 -14.56 27.24 23.42
C PHE A 220 -14.46 28.37 24.45
N LEU A 221 -14.52 28.02 25.73
CA LEU A 221 -14.19 28.95 26.81
C LEU A 221 -12.67 28.98 27.00
N ASP A 222 -12.09 30.15 26.83
CA ASP A 222 -10.68 30.47 27.04
C ASP A 222 -10.47 30.87 28.50
N SER A 223 -9.77 29.99 29.25
CA SER A 223 -9.57 30.09 30.70
C SER A 223 -8.22 30.67 31.13
N ASP A 224 -7.32 30.92 30.19
CA ASP A 224 -5.89 31.05 30.49
C ASP A 224 -5.47 32.46 30.94
N MET A 225 -6.39 33.43 30.86
CA MET A 225 -6.10 34.83 31.17
C MET A 225 -6.33 35.16 32.65
N TYR A 226 -5.24 35.48 33.33
CA TYR A 226 -5.27 36.03 34.68
C TYR A 226 -4.19 37.10 34.90
N PHE A 227 -4.47 38.04 35.81
CA PHE A 227 -3.61 39.18 36.11
C PHE A 227 -3.46 39.35 37.61
N THR A 228 -2.23 39.42 38.11
CA THR A 228 -1.99 39.56 39.56
C THR A 228 -1.56 40.98 39.94
N PHE A 229 -2.24 41.54 40.94
CA PHE A 229 -2.05 42.90 41.41
C PHE A 229 -1.95 42.97 42.94
N VAL A 230 -1.34 44.04 43.44
CA VAL A 230 -1.21 44.33 44.88
C VAL A 230 -1.62 45.79 45.12
N PRO A 231 -2.74 46.05 45.83
CA PRO A 231 -3.20 47.42 46.10
C PRO A 231 -2.09 48.34 46.59
N ASN A 232 -2.05 49.54 46.02
CA ASN A 232 -1.08 50.62 46.31
C ASN A 232 0.41 50.27 46.10
N LYS A 233 0.75 49.08 45.56
CA LYS A 233 2.15 48.64 45.35
C LYS A 233 2.43 48.20 43.92
N LEU A 234 1.50 47.48 43.30
CA LEU A 234 1.66 46.92 41.95
C LEU A 234 0.32 46.93 41.24
N SER A 235 0.22 47.73 40.17
CA SER A 235 -0.92 47.77 39.27
C SER A 235 -0.62 47.00 37.99
N ARG A 236 -1.65 46.42 37.38
CA ARG A 236 -1.55 45.71 36.09
C ARG A 236 -2.34 46.43 35.02
N GLN A 237 -1.73 46.64 33.86
CA GLN A 237 -2.44 47.01 32.65
C GLN A 237 -2.30 45.89 31.60
N ALA A 238 -3.38 45.55 30.90
CA ALA A 238 -3.37 44.57 29.83
C ALA A 238 -4.10 45.09 28.59
N ASN A 239 -3.61 44.74 27.40
CA ASN A 239 -4.28 44.98 26.13
C ASN A 239 -4.57 43.61 25.50
N ILE A 240 -5.85 43.33 25.26
CA ILE A 240 -6.34 42.12 24.59
C ILE A 240 -6.90 42.55 23.24
N TYR A 241 -6.45 41.91 22.17
CA TYR A 241 -6.79 42.28 20.80
C TYR A 241 -7.69 41.23 20.15
N PHE A 242 -8.81 41.66 19.58
CA PHE A 242 -9.74 40.80 18.85
C PHE A 242 -9.50 40.96 17.35
N ARG A 243 -9.29 39.84 16.65
CA ARG A 243 -9.19 39.80 15.19
C ARG A 243 -10.54 39.41 14.59
N GLU A 244 -10.77 39.88 13.38
CA GLU A 244 -11.80 39.37 12.49
C GLU A 244 -11.16 38.31 11.60
N ALA A 245 -11.80 37.14 11.47
CA ALA A 245 -11.48 36.16 10.45
C ALA A 245 -12.63 36.10 9.45
N LYS A 246 -12.34 36.43 8.19
CA LYS A 246 -13.26 36.32 7.05
C LYS A 246 -13.04 34.97 6.39
N ILE A 247 -14.02 34.09 6.46
CA ILE A 247 -14.01 32.81 5.75
C ILE A 247 -14.79 33.00 4.44
N ILE A 248 -14.10 32.78 3.32
CA ILE A 248 -14.67 32.73 1.98
C ILE A 248 -14.73 31.25 1.60
N ASN A 249 -15.92 30.67 1.51
CA ASN A 249 -16.11 29.24 1.28
C ASN A 249 -16.72 28.99 -0.10
N ASP A 250 -15.91 28.51 -1.04
CA ASP A 250 -16.35 28.09 -2.38
C ASP A 250 -16.89 26.66 -2.32
N ASN A 251 -18.21 26.55 -2.28
CA ASN A 251 -18.96 25.30 -2.20
C ASN A 251 -19.00 24.53 -3.54
N SER A 252 -18.47 25.10 -4.62
CA SER A 252 -18.58 24.55 -5.97
C SER A 252 -17.73 23.29 -6.22
N LEU A 253 -18.36 22.27 -6.80
CA LEU A 253 -17.69 21.08 -7.36
C LEU A 253 -17.37 21.24 -8.86
N LEU A 254 -18.10 22.13 -9.53
CA LEU A 254 -17.94 22.50 -10.94
C LEU A 254 -17.15 23.83 -11.05
N PRO A 255 -16.71 24.25 -12.25
CA PRO A 255 -15.99 25.51 -12.43
C PRO A 255 -16.80 26.79 -12.13
N ILE A 256 -18.11 26.66 -11.90
CA ILE A 256 -19.02 27.77 -11.58
C ILE A 256 -18.92 28.04 -10.07
N GLN A 257 -18.46 29.23 -9.69
CA GLN A 257 -18.24 29.60 -8.29
C GLN A 257 -19.54 29.68 -7.49
N ASP A 258 -19.52 29.17 -6.26
CA ASP A 258 -20.61 29.27 -5.28
C ASP A 258 -20.01 29.73 -3.94
N LEU A 259 -19.91 31.05 -3.77
CA LEU A 259 -19.16 31.68 -2.68
C LEU A 259 -20.09 32.02 -1.51
N ALA A 260 -19.84 31.40 -0.36
CA ALA A 260 -20.44 31.78 0.91
C ALA A 260 -19.40 32.52 1.78
N GLU A 261 -19.68 33.77 2.13
CA GLU A 261 -18.84 34.57 3.02
C GLU A 261 -19.37 34.55 4.45
N SER A 262 -18.48 34.48 5.43
CA SER A 262 -18.80 34.64 6.85
C SER A 262 -17.66 35.34 7.59
N ALA A 263 -17.98 36.11 8.62
CA ALA A 263 -17.00 36.78 9.47
C ALA A 263 -17.18 36.31 10.92
N VAL A 264 -16.08 35.95 11.58
CA VAL A 264 -16.06 35.49 12.97
C VAL A 264 -15.00 36.20 13.80
N VAL A 265 -15.26 36.33 15.09
CA VAL A 265 -14.34 36.88 16.07
C VAL A 265 -13.35 35.79 16.50
N VAL A 266 -12.05 36.08 16.39
CA VAL A 266 -10.98 35.18 16.85
C VAL A 266 -9.93 35.92 17.65
N ARG A 267 -9.32 35.23 18.61
CA ARG A 267 -8.14 35.68 19.37
C ARG A 267 -7.05 34.60 19.29
N LYS A 268 -5.83 34.98 18.93
CA LYS A 268 -4.65 34.11 19.04
C LYS A 268 -3.95 34.36 20.37
N ASN A 269 -3.13 33.42 20.85
CA ASN A 269 -2.43 33.57 22.14
C ASN A 269 -1.47 34.77 22.17
N GLU A 270 -0.97 35.18 21.01
CA GLU A 270 -0.13 36.37 20.78
C GLU A 270 -0.91 37.70 20.83
N ASP A 271 -2.24 37.69 20.80
CA ASP A 271 -3.09 38.89 20.79
C ASP A 271 -3.30 39.51 22.19
N PHE A 272 -2.24 39.48 22.99
CA PHE A 272 -2.25 39.96 24.37
C PHE A 272 -0.90 40.62 24.70
N ARG A 273 -0.94 41.74 25.44
CA ARG A 273 0.24 42.43 25.99
C ARG A 273 -0.08 42.97 27.38
N ASP A 274 0.69 42.59 28.40
CA ASP A 274 0.64 43.22 29.71
C ASP A 274 1.74 44.26 29.94
N LEU A 275 1.50 45.08 30.97
CA LEU A 275 2.41 46.03 31.56
C LEU A 275 2.21 45.97 33.08
N THR A 276 3.31 46.00 33.82
CA THR A 276 3.29 46.13 35.28
C THR A 276 3.71 47.55 35.64
N GLU A 277 2.92 48.22 36.47
CA GLU A 277 3.23 49.56 36.97
C GLU A 277 3.40 49.53 38.48
N LEU A 278 4.30 50.36 38.99
CA LEU A 278 4.44 50.58 40.44
C LEU A 278 3.25 51.39 40.93
N GLY A 279 2.50 50.82 41.87
CA GLY A 279 1.37 51.48 42.50
C GLY A 279 1.81 52.59 43.45
N ARG A 280 0.91 53.53 43.67
CA ARG A 280 1.04 54.67 44.60
C ARG A 280 -0.13 54.64 45.58
N ASP A 281 0.05 55.27 46.74
CA ASP A 281 -1.02 55.37 47.75
C ASP A 281 -2.25 56.17 47.28
N THR A 282 -2.12 56.93 46.20
CA THR A 282 -3.19 57.73 45.57
C THR A 282 -3.96 56.98 44.48
N ASP A 283 -3.54 55.77 44.09
CA ASP A 283 -4.09 55.11 42.90
C ASP A 283 -5.41 54.40 43.22
N ASP A 284 -6.48 54.80 42.52
CA ASP A 284 -7.83 54.22 42.66
C ASP A 284 -8.06 52.98 41.78
N GLN A 285 -7.06 52.58 40.98
CA GLN A 285 -7.15 51.59 39.92
C GLN A 285 -6.03 50.55 40.03
N TYR A 286 -6.38 49.34 40.46
CA TYR A 286 -5.42 48.27 40.76
C TYR A 286 -5.16 47.32 39.59
N ALA A 287 -6.14 47.19 38.68
CA ALA A 287 -5.96 46.50 37.42
C ALA A 287 -6.83 47.13 36.32
N ILE A 288 -6.31 47.17 35.10
CA ILE A 288 -6.96 47.73 33.92
C ILE A 288 -6.78 46.77 32.75
N ILE A 289 -7.88 46.35 32.12
CA ILE A 289 -7.83 45.54 30.88
C ILE A 289 -8.49 46.33 29.76
N TYR A 290 -7.79 46.51 28.65
CA TYR A 290 -8.30 47.11 27.42
C TYR A 290 -8.65 46.01 26.40
N LEU A 291 -9.91 45.89 26.01
CA LEU A 291 -10.33 45.07 24.88
C LEU A 291 -10.36 45.95 23.63
N ARG A 292 -9.62 45.58 22.57
CA ARG A 292 -9.40 46.41 21.38
C ARG A 292 -9.56 45.62 20.10
N ARG A 293 -9.92 46.29 19.00
CA ARG A 293 -9.80 45.71 17.66
C ARG A 293 -8.31 45.58 17.28
N SER A 294 -7.92 44.42 16.80
CA SER A 294 -6.59 44.19 16.24
C SER A 294 -6.45 44.88 14.87
N GLN A 295 -5.25 45.28 14.48
CA GLN A 295 -4.97 45.78 13.12
C GLN A 295 -4.94 44.65 12.08
N PHE A 296 -4.85 43.40 12.52
CA PHE A 296 -4.85 42.22 11.66
C PHE A 296 -6.28 41.73 11.37
N THR A 297 -6.53 41.38 10.11
CA THR A 297 -7.70 40.63 9.66
C THR A 297 -7.20 39.39 8.93
N GLN A 298 -7.75 38.22 9.26
CA GLN A 298 -7.40 36.96 8.60
C GLN A 298 -8.42 36.68 7.49
N ILE A 299 -7.97 36.29 6.31
CA ILE A 299 -8.81 35.86 5.20
C ILE A 299 -8.49 34.39 4.94
N ILE A 300 -9.50 33.54 5.04
CA ILE A 300 -9.38 32.10 4.89
C ILE A 300 -10.26 31.69 3.71
N SER A 301 -9.63 31.44 2.57
CA SER A 301 -10.30 30.94 1.38
C SER A 301 -10.34 29.42 1.42
N ARG A 302 -11.53 28.83 1.57
CA ARG A 302 -11.77 27.38 1.56
C ARG A 302 -12.42 27.02 0.22
N LYS A 303 -11.88 26.01 -0.47
CA LYS A 303 -12.42 25.50 -1.73
C LYS A 303 -12.41 23.98 -1.72
N PHE A 304 -13.50 23.35 -2.13
CA PHE A 304 -13.52 21.90 -2.32
C PHE A 304 -12.77 21.51 -3.58
N GLN A 305 -12.29 20.26 -3.64
CA GLN A 305 -11.69 19.72 -4.86
C GLN A 305 -12.65 19.87 -6.05
N LYS A 306 -12.17 20.42 -7.16
CA LYS A 306 -12.99 20.64 -8.36
C LYS A 306 -12.90 19.46 -9.32
N LEU A 307 -13.94 19.27 -10.14
CA LEU A 307 -14.00 18.15 -11.10
C LEU A 307 -12.77 18.08 -12.02
N GLY A 308 -12.22 19.22 -12.44
CA GLY A 308 -10.99 19.27 -13.26
C GLY A 308 -9.75 18.78 -12.52
N GLU A 309 -9.63 19.05 -11.23
CA GLU A 309 -8.54 18.60 -10.36
C GLU A 309 -8.65 17.10 -10.10
N LEU A 310 -9.87 16.60 -9.83
CA LEU A 310 -10.16 15.17 -9.73
C LEU A 310 -9.79 14.42 -11.01
N LEU A 311 -10.24 14.90 -12.18
CA LEU A 311 -9.93 14.27 -13.46
C LEU A 311 -8.43 14.30 -13.79
N SER A 312 -7.72 15.36 -13.42
CA SER A 312 -6.26 15.46 -13.54
C SER A 312 -5.55 14.43 -12.67
N TYR A 313 -5.93 14.34 -11.39
CA TYR A 313 -5.41 13.36 -10.43
C TYR A 313 -5.65 11.91 -10.90
N LEU A 314 -6.90 11.58 -11.25
CA LEU A 314 -7.29 10.27 -11.75
C LEU A 314 -6.54 9.90 -13.05
N GLY A 315 -6.39 10.86 -13.97
CA GLY A 315 -5.62 10.68 -15.21
C GLY A 315 -4.15 10.37 -14.96
N GLY A 316 -3.53 11.08 -14.01
CA GLY A 316 -2.15 10.83 -13.57
C GLY A 316 -1.97 9.42 -12.98
N VAL A 317 -2.86 8.99 -12.09
CA VAL A 317 -2.81 7.64 -11.51
C VAL A 317 -2.97 6.55 -12.58
N VAL A 318 -3.87 6.72 -13.55
CA VAL A 318 -4.03 5.76 -14.67
C VAL A 318 -2.81 5.73 -15.58
N GLN A 319 -2.09 6.84 -15.75
CA GLN A 319 -0.83 6.85 -16.49
C GLN A 319 0.28 6.09 -15.74
N ILE A 320 0.41 6.29 -14.43
CA ILE A 320 1.39 5.57 -13.59
C ILE A 320 1.08 4.07 -13.54
N MET A 321 -0.19 3.68 -13.35
CA MET A 321 -0.60 2.27 -13.37
C MET A 321 -0.31 1.62 -14.73
N ARG A 322 -0.64 2.27 -15.85
CA ARG A 322 -0.31 1.76 -17.19
C ARG A 322 1.20 1.57 -17.40
N LEU A 323 2.03 2.45 -16.84
CA LEU A 323 3.48 2.30 -16.88
C LEU A 323 3.95 1.08 -16.08
N LEU A 324 3.55 0.95 -14.82
CA LEU A 324 3.95 -0.14 -13.92
C LEU A 324 3.52 -1.51 -14.47
N PHE A 325 2.23 -1.66 -14.80
CA PHE A 325 1.73 -2.90 -15.39
C PHE A 325 2.28 -3.15 -16.80
N GLY A 326 2.53 -2.10 -17.59
CA GLY A 326 3.16 -2.21 -18.91
C GLY A 326 4.54 -2.86 -18.84
N ILE A 327 5.38 -2.45 -17.88
CA ILE A 327 6.70 -3.05 -17.64
C ILE A 327 6.57 -4.54 -17.29
N VAL A 328 5.64 -4.89 -16.39
CA VAL A 328 5.40 -6.29 -15.99
C VAL A 328 4.90 -7.13 -17.17
N ILE A 329 3.92 -6.65 -17.93
CA ILE A 329 3.34 -7.37 -19.09
C ILE A 329 4.40 -7.58 -20.18
N VAL A 330 5.19 -6.55 -20.52
CA VAL A 330 6.29 -6.66 -21.50
C VAL A 330 7.32 -7.69 -21.04
N PHE A 331 7.69 -7.69 -19.76
CA PHE A 331 8.62 -8.67 -19.21
C PHE A 331 8.04 -10.10 -19.23
N CYS A 332 6.80 -10.30 -18.76
CA CYS A 332 6.11 -11.59 -18.81
C CYS A 332 6.00 -12.14 -20.24
N ASN A 333 5.54 -11.32 -21.19
CA ASN A 333 5.38 -11.72 -22.59
C ASN A 333 6.71 -12.11 -23.23
N ARG A 334 7.80 -11.38 -22.93
CA ARG A 334 9.16 -11.73 -23.37
C ARG A 334 9.61 -13.09 -22.82
N GLN A 335 9.39 -13.37 -21.54
CA GLN A 335 9.76 -14.68 -20.96
C GLN A 335 8.91 -15.83 -21.53
N LEU A 336 7.61 -15.63 -21.70
CA LEU A 336 6.71 -16.62 -22.33
C LEU A 336 7.13 -16.93 -23.77
N MET A 337 7.44 -15.90 -24.57
CA MET A 337 7.94 -16.06 -25.94
C MET A 337 9.26 -16.86 -25.97
N LEU A 338 10.21 -16.56 -25.07
CA LEU A 338 11.49 -17.29 -24.97
C LEU A 338 11.29 -18.76 -24.58
N ILE A 339 10.34 -19.07 -23.69
CA ILE A 339 10.01 -20.44 -23.29
C ILE A 339 9.33 -21.19 -24.42
N GLU A 340 8.35 -20.60 -25.12
CA GLU A 340 7.72 -21.25 -26.28
C GLU A 340 8.73 -21.51 -27.40
N LEU A 341 9.63 -20.55 -27.68
CA LEU A 341 10.70 -20.70 -28.65
C LEU A 341 11.69 -21.81 -28.24
N SER A 342 12.08 -21.85 -26.96
CA SER A 342 12.96 -22.90 -26.42
C SER A 342 12.35 -24.30 -26.54
N ASN A 343 11.06 -24.45 -26.20
CA ASN A 343 10.31 -25.72 -26.33
C ASN A 343 10.08 -26.15 -27.79
N LYS A 344 10.05 -25.18 -28.74
CA LYS A 344 10.01 -25.49 -30.18
C LYS A 344 11.37 -25.95 -30.71
N LEU A 345 12.47 -25.37 -30.21
CA LEU A 345 13.83 -25.62 -30.70
C LEU A 345 14.53 -26.83 -30.06
N TYR A 346 14.25 -27.15 -28.80
CA TYR A 346 14.99 -28.13 -28.01
C TYR A 346 14.06 -29.09 -27.27
N ASP A 347 14.54 -30.31 -27.03
CA ASP A 347 13.92 -31.27 -26.12
C ASP A 347 14.73 -31.39 -24.82
N PHE A 348 14.03 -31.55 -23.70
CA PHE A 348 14.61 -31.54 -22.36
C PHE A 348 14.48 -32.91 -21.71
N LYS A 349 15.61 -33.51 -21.33
CA LYS A 349 15.66 -34.86 -20.74
C LYS A 349 15.93 -34.77 -19.23
N GLU A 350 14.93 -35.14 -18.42
CA GLU A 350 15.09 -35.20 -16.97
C GLU A 350 15.94 -36.42 -16.57
N THR A 351 17.20 -36.20 -16.23
CA THR A 351 17.99 -37.22 -15.53
C THR A 351 17.48 -37.34 -14.09
N LYS A 352 16.61 -38.32 -13.84
CA LYS A 352 16.16 -38.72 -12.49
C LYS A 352 17.33 -39.33 -11.70
N LEU A 353 18.19 -38.46 -11.17
CA LEU A 353 19.18 -38.82 -10.16
C LEU A 353 18.43 -39.32 -8.92
N LYS A 354 18.38 -40.64 -8.74
CA LYS A 354 18.09 -41.23 -7.44
C LYS A 354 19.17 -40.74 -6.48
N ILE A 355 18.78 -40.01 -5.44
CA ILE A 355 19.69 -39.67 -4.36
C ILE A 355 20.05 -40.98 -3.67
N VAL A 356 21.32 -41.38 -3.77
CA VAL A 356 21.87 -42.40 -2.89
C VAL A 356 22.15 -41.69 -1.58
N GLU A 357 21.35 -42.00 -0.55
CA GLU A 357 21.65 -41.55 0.81
C GLU A 357 23.00 -42.12 1.24
N GLN A 358 23.97 -41.25 1.50
CA GLN A 358 25.18 -41.64 2.19
C GLN A 358 24.88 -41.73 3.69
N PRO A 359 25.32 -42.79 4.40
CA PRO A 359 25.23 -42.82 5.85
C PRO A 359 26.11 -41.71 6.45
N SER A 360 25.58 -41.04 7.48
CA SER A 360 26.27 -39.95 8.17
C SER A 360 27.50 -40.45 8.95
N PRO A 361 28.54 -39.61 9.11
CA PRO A 361 29.69 -39.95 9.94
C PRO A 361 29.30 -39.98 11.43
N PRO A 362 29.92 -40.87 12.24
CA PRO A 362 29.54 -41.04 13.64
C PRO A 362 29.95 -39.84 14.49
N GLN A 363 29.04 -39.39 15.37
CA GLN A 363 29.37 -38.41 16.40
C GLN A 363 30.13 -39.08 17.55
N ILE A 364 31.26 -38.48 17.94
CA ILE A 364 32.04 -38.91 19.10
C ILE A 364 31.28 -38.47 20.36
N THR A 365 30.81 -39.43 21.15
CA THR A 365 30.49 -39.23 22.57
C THR A 365 31.30 -40.22 23.40
N GLY A 366 32.01 -39.70 24.41
CA GLY A 366 32.90 -40.50 25.24
C GLY A 366 32.13 -41.25 26.33
N GLY A 367 32.49 -42.51 26.55
CA GLY A 367 31.95 -43.37 27.61
C GLY A 367 32.80 -44.62 27.77
N VAL A 368 33.61 -44.65 28.83
CA VAL A 368 34.49 -45.78 29.21
C VAL A 368 33.64 -46.92 29.81
N PRO A 369 34.05 -48.20 29.69
CA PRO A 369 33.11 -49.31 29.56
C PRO A 369 32.83 -50.05 30.87
N GLN A 370 31.84 -50.97 30.85
CA GLN A 370 32.02 -52.29 31.46
C GLN A 370 31.07 -53.39 30.91
N ASP A 371 31.70 -54.49 30.51
CA ASP A 371 31.34 -55.90 30.75
C ASP A 371 30.07 -56.61 30.23
N THR A 372 30.33 -57.88 29.89
CA THR A 372 29.46 -59.07 29.90
C THR A 372 28.42 -59.32 28.79
N ALA A 373 28.88 -60.09 27.79
CA ALA A 373 28.57 -61.53 27.66
C ALA A 373 27.49 -62.03 26.66
N ARG A 374 27.85 -63.21 26.12
CA ARG A 374 27.02 -64.34 25.71
C ARG A 374 26.16 -64.26 24.41
N SER A 375 26.72 -64.98 23.43
CA SER A 375 26.06 -66.14 22.80
C SER A 375 24.98 -65.84 21.72
N LYS A 376 24.59 -66.78 20.85
CA LYS A 376 25.03 -68.17 20.61
C LYS A 376 24.60 -68.52 19.17
N TYR A 377 25.45 -69.22 18.41
CA TYR A 377 25.13 -70.42 17.59
C TYR A 377 23.98 -70.38 16.53
N ILE A 378 23.95 -71.20 15.47
CA ILE A 378 24.94 -71.96 14.67
C ILE A 378 24.15 -72.70 13.53
N GLU A 379 24.81 -73.18 12.47
CA GLU A 379 24.40 -74.33 11.59
C GLU A 379 23.07 -74.23 10.77
N ASP A 380 22.87 -74.93 9.63
CA ASP A 380 23.79 -75.79 8.86
C ASP A 380 23.42 -76.03 7.37
N GLN A 381 24.42 -76.55 6.65
CA GLN A 381 24.44 -77.57 5.55
C GLN A 381 23.42 -77.48 4.39
N LEU A 382 23.83 -77.43 3.11
CA LEU A 382 24.61 -78.39 2.29
C LEU A 382 23.80 -79.60 1.81
N ASN A 383 23.61 -79.74 0.47
CA ASN A 383 23.95 -80.96 -0.28
C ASN A 383 23.77 -80.82 -1.81
N SER A 384 24.61 -81.57 -2.54
CA SER A 384 24.66 -81.79 -4.01
C SER A 384 23.56 -82.80 -4.47
N PRO A 385 23.40 -83.21 -5.76
CA PRO A 385 24.42 -83.38 -6.82
C PRO A 385 24.06 -82.99 -8.29
N GLU A 386 25.05 -83.08 -9.19
CA GLU A 386 24.93 -83.15 -10.66
C GLU A 386 24.36 -84.50 -11.14
N PRO A 387 23.90 -84.62 -12.42
CA PRO A 387 24.77 -85.21 -13.47
C PRO A 387 24.54 -84.78 -14.96
N ASP A 388 25.55 -85.02 -15.81
CA ASP A 388 25.60 -85.61 -17.18
C ASP A 388 24.33 -85.85 -18.06
N VAL A 389 24.35 -85.88 -19.43
CA VAL A 389 25.34 -85.50 -20.50
C VAL A 389 24.75 -85.71 -21.94
N ILE A 390 25.50 -85.29 -22.99
CA ILE A 390 25.51 -85.75 -24.43
C ILE A 390 24.56 -85.14 -25.52
N LEU A 391 25.23 -84.76 -26.64
CA LEU A 391 24.93 -84.65 -28.12
C LEU A 391 23.51 -84.94 -28.68
N ASP A 392 22.99 -84.38 -29.79
CA ASP A 392 23.55 -84.19 -31.16
C ASP A 392 22.62 -83.25 -32.01
N VAL A 393 23.10 -82.31 -32.83
CA VAL A 393 23.22 -82.32 -34.33
C VAL A 393 21.96 -82.00 -35.20
N ASN A 394 22.16 -81.03 -36.12
CA ASN A 394 21.46 -80.66 -37.36
C ASN A 394 20.22 -79.72 -37.39
N ASN A 395 20.44 -78.59 -38.10
CA ASN A 395 19.58 -77.83 -39.01
C ASN A 395 18.08 -77.61 -38.69
N ASP A 396 17.69 -76.33 -38.51
CA ASP A 396 16.63 -75.77 -39.35
C ASP A 396 16.69 -74.24 -39.55
N ILE A 397 16.64 -73.88 -40.84
CA ILE A 397 16.05 -72.73 -41.55
C ILE A 397 15.92 -71.34 -40.83
N PHE A 398 16.46 -70.35 -41.53
CA PHE A 398 16.38 -68.90 -41.30
C PHE A 398 14.93 -68.36 -41.31
N GLN A 399 14.44 -67.81 -40.19
CA GLN A 399 13.28 -66.90 -40.15
C GLN A 399 13.61 -65.66 -39.31
N SER A 400 13.26 -64.47 -39.81
CA SER A 400 13.73 -63.20 -39.24
C SER A 400 12.81 -62.62 -38.15
N PRO A 401 13.34 -62.26 -36.97
CA PRO A 401 12.62 -61.46 -35.98
C PRO A 401 13.05 -59.98 -36.06
N SER A 402 12.14 -59.02 -36.29
CA SER A 402 12.38 -57.60 -35.88
C SER A 402 11.24 -56.57 -36.06
N THR A 403 10.19 -56.79 -36.86
CA THR A 403 9.29 -55.68 -37.27
C THR A 403 8.42 -55.09 -36.14
N THR A 404 8.01 -55.88 -35.15
CA THR A 404 7.11 -55.42 -34.05
C THR A 404 7.80 -54.53 -33.02
N ASN A 405 9.06 -54.80 -32.68
CA ASN A 405 9.82 -54.02 -31.69
C ASN A 405 10.14 -52.60 -32.17
N ILE A 406 10.22 -52.38 -33.49
CA ILE A 406 10.59 -51.09 -34.08
C ILE A 406 9.43 -50.08 -33.97
N LYS A 407 8.17 -50.51 -34.17
CA LYS A 407 7.01 -49.61 -34.04
C LYS A 407 6.90 -49.04 -32.61
N GLY A 408 7.05 -49.89 -31.58
CA GLY A 408 7.04 -49.45 -30.18
C GLY A 408 8.20 -48.51 -29.82
N ALA A 409 9.36 -48.65 -30.47
CA ALA A 409 10.48 -47.73 -30.30
C ALA A 409 10.21 -46.36 -30.95
N ILE A 410 9.62 -46.33 -32.15
CA ILE A 410 9.23 -45.10 -32.86
C ILE A 410 8.16 -44.35 -32.05
N ASP A 411 7.11 -45.05 -31.59
CA ASP A 411 6.05 -44.46 -30.77
C ASP A 411 6.59 -43.90 -29.45
N LYS A 412 7.61 -44.53 -28.85
CA LYS A 412 8.29 -44.02 -27.65
C LYS A 412 9.08 -42.74 -27.94
N ILE A 413 9.86 -42.70 -29.02
CA ILE A 413 10.63 -41.50 -29.44
C ILE A 413 9.67 -40.31 -29.71
N LEU A 414 8.49 -40.57 -30.26
CA LEU A 414 7.46 -39.55 -30.50
C LEU A 414 6.82 -38.98 -29.20
N TYR A 415 6.92 -39.68 -28.06
CA TYR A 415 6.28 -39.29 -26.81
C TYR A 415 7.23 -38.82 -25.68
N GLU A 416 8.56 -38.97 -25.82
CA GLU A 416 9.51 -38.73 -24.72
C GLU A 416 10.02 -37.26 -24.59
N SER A 417 9.26 -36.27 -25.11
CA SER A 417 9.60 -34.84 -24.98
C SER A 417 8.77 -34.14 -23.88
N ASN A 418 9.41 -33.82 -22.76
CA ASN A 418 8.81 -33.03 -21.68
C ASN A 418 9.08 -31.52 -21.92
N PRO A 419 8.06 -30.69 -22.26
CA PRO A 419 8.26 -29.27 -22.45
C PRO A 419 8.45 -28.55 -21.10
N ILE A 420 9.33 -27.55 -21.06
CA ILE A 420 9.46 -26.65 -19.91
C ILE A 420 8.14 -25.88 -19.76
N ARG A 421 7.42 -26.14 -18.67
CA ARG A 421 6.23 -25.35 -18.30
C ARG A 421 6.65 -24.07 -17.60
N PHE A 422 5.91 -22.98 -17.87
CA PHE A 422 6.07 -21.74 -17.13
C PHE A 422 5.78 -21.98 -15.65
N SER A 423 6.69 -21.56 -14.78
CA SER A 423 6.57 -21.67 -13.33
C SER A 423 6.86 -20.32 -12.70
N PHE A 424 6.06 -19.93 -11.71
CA PHE A 424 6.21 -18.66 -11.01
C PHE A 424 7.58 -18.54 -10.31
N LYS A 425 8.19 -19.67 -9.89
CA LYS A 425 9.57 -19.71 -9.36
C LYS A 425 10.59 -19.28 -10.42
N LEU A 426 10.38 -19.69 -11.66
CA LEU A 426 11.23 -19.39 -12.82
C LEU A 426 11.12 -17.90 -13.20
N PHE A 427 9.91 -17.34 -13.07
CA PHE A 427 9.65 -15.91 -13.21
C PHE A 427 10.37 -15.08 -12.13
N LEU A 428 10.21 -15.41 -10.83
CA LEU A 428 10.90 -14.71 -9.74
C LEU A 428 12.42 -14.78 -9.87
N ASN A 429 12.96 -15.92 -10.28
CA ASN A 429 14.40 -16.07 -10.52
C ASN A 429 14.90 -15.03 -11.54
N LYS A 430 14.23 -14.90 -12.69
CA LYS A 430 14.62 -13.89 -13.69
C LYS A 430 14.29 -12.45 -13.32
N LEU A 431 13.23 -12.20 -12.54
CA LEU A 431 12.92 -10.87 -12.01
C LEU A 431 13.96 -10.39 -10.98
N THR A 432 14.46 -11.31 -10.14
CA THR A 432 15.48 -11.04 -9.11
C THR A 432 16.92 -11.24 -9.61
N CYS A 433 17.15 -11.24 -10.93
CA CYS A 433 18.47 -11.41 -11.54
C CYS A 433 19.27 -12.64 -11.05
N GLY A 434 18.58 -13.73 -10.69
CA GLY A 434 19.19 -14.98 -10.22
C GLY A 434 19.45 -15.08 -8.71
N LEU A 435 18.98 -14.12 -7.91
CA LEU A 435 19.13 -14.13 -6.45
C LEU A 435 18.18 -15.14 -5.77
N MET A 436 16.94 -15.26 -6.24
CA MET A 436 15.93 -16.17 -5.66
C MET A 436 15.66 -17.40 -6.55
N PHE A 437 15.33 -18.54 -5.92
CA PHE A 437 14.82 -19.76 -6.57
C PHE A 437 15.64 -20.32 -7.76
N LYS A 438 16.90 -20.72 -7.51
CA LYS A 438 17.73 -21.49 -8.46
C LYS A 438 17.22 -22.94 -8.65
N ASP A 439 16.11 -23.09 -9.37
CA ASP A 439 15.58 -24.39 -9.81
C ASP A 439 16.35 -24.93 -11.04
N ARG A 440 16.43 -26.26 -11.20
CA ARG A 440 17.05 -26.92 -12.37
C ARG A 440 16.40 -26.48 -13.68
N ASN A 441 15.09 -26.25 -13.67
CA ASN A 441 14.35 -25.73 -14.83
C ASN A 441 14.81 -24.33 -15.26
N ALA A 442 15.20 -23.47 -14.31
CA ALA A 442 15.74 -22.15 -14.62
C ALA A 442 17.13 -22.26 -15.28
N ILE A 443 17.98 -23.17 -14.79
CA ILE A 443 19.32 -23.44 -15.35
C ILE A 443 19.22 -24.03 -16.76
N LEU A 444 18.29 -24.97 -16.99
CA LEU A 444 18.04 -25.54 -18.32
C LEU A 444 17.52 -24.48 -19.30
N LEU A 445 16.59 -23.62 -18.88
CA LEU A 445 16.09 -22.52 -19.72
C LEU A 445 17.20 -21.50 -20.04
N GLU A 446 18.03 -21.13 -19.07
CA GLU A 446 19.16 -20.22 -19.29
C GLU A 446 20.19 -20.81 -20.26
N LYS A 447 20.51 -22.11 -20.13
CA LYS A 447 21.37 -22.83 -21.07
C LYS A 447 20.75 -22.87 -22.48
N ALA A 448 19.43 -23.06 -22.59
CA ALA A 448 18.71 -23.01 -23.85
C ALA A 448 18.71 -21.62 -24.48
N ILE A 449 18.45 -20.55 -23.72
CA ILE A 449 18.48 -19.15 -24.18
C ILE A 449 19.89 -18.78 -24.66
N ASN A 450 20.94 -19.14 -23.91
CA ASN A 450 22.32 -18.85 -24.30
C ASN A 450 22.73 -19.58 -25.58
N LYS A 451 22.35 -20.86 -25.72
CA LYS A 451 22.57 -21.64 -26.96
C LYS A 451 21.76 -21.05 -28.12
N MET A 452 20.50 -20.70 -27.89
CA MET A 452 19.63 -20.06 -28.88
C MET A 452 20.19 -18.72 -29.35
N ASN A 453 20.73 -17.89 -28.47
CA ASN A 453 21.37 -16.61 -28.84
C ASN A 453 22.67 -16.82 -29.65
N GLN A 454 23.41 -17.90 -29.41
CA GLN A 454 24.57 -18.30 -30.22
C GLN A 454 24.15 -18.85 -31.59
N ASP A 455 23.04 -19.59 -31.64
CA ASP A 455 22.50 -20.18 -32.87
C ASP A 455 21.73 -19.15 -33.73
N LEU A 456 21.24 -18.04 -33.16
CA LEU A 456 20.36 -17.02 -33.78
C LEU A 456 21.04 -16.00 -34.72
N ASP A 457 22.25 -16.26 -35.22
CA ASP A 457 22.77 -15.51 -36.36
C ASP A 457 21.90 -15.84 -37.60
N LEU A 458 20.89 -15.00 -37.84
CA LEU A 458 19.89 -15.15 -38.90
C LEU A 458 20.54 -15.29 -40.29
N HIS A 459 21.70 -14.64 -40.50
CA HIS A 459 22.40 -14.67 -41.77
C HIS A 459 23.14 -16.00 -41.94
N SER A 460 23.94 -16.41 -40.94
CA SER A 460 24.59 -17.74 -40.94
C SER A 460 23.57 -18.87 -41.02
N ILE A 461 22.43 -18.73 -40.34
CA ILE A 461 21.28 -19.64 -40.44
C ILE A 461 20.80 -19.79 -41.88
N LEU A 462 20.47 -18.68 -42.56
CA LEU A 462 19.84 -18.72 -43.88
C LEU A 462 20.75 -19.36 -44.93
N TYR A 463 22.04 -19.02 -44.89
CA TYR A 463 23.05 -19.64 -45.76
C TYR A 463 23.17 -21.15 -45.47
N LYS A 464 23.33 -21.55 -44.21
CA LYS A 464 23.45 -22.98 -43.84
C LYS A 464 22.22 -23.80 -44.21
N ILE A 465 20.99 -23.27 -44.10
CA ILE A 465 19.78 -23.98 -44.58
C ILE A 465 19.87 -24.23 -46.08
N GLN A 466 20.24 -23.22 -46.86
CA GLN A 466 20.30 -23.34 -48.32
C GLN A 466 21.41 -24.31 -48.77
N GLU A 467 22.57 -24.26 -48.13
CA GLU A 467 23.68 -25.20 -48.35
C GLU A 467 23.30 -26.62 -47.97
N ILE A 468 22.77 -26.83 -46.76
CA ILE A 468 22.31 -28.16 -46.30
C ILE A 468 21.19 -28.71 -47.20
N SER A 469 20.27 -27.86 -47.68
CA SER A 469 19.21 -28.28 -48.62
C SER A 469 19.77 -28.73 -49.98
N LYS A 470 20.79 -28.03 -50.51
CA LYS A 470 21.51 -28.44 -51.72
C LYS A 470 22.27 -29.76 -51.52
N ILE A 471 23.02 -29.87 -50.43
CA ILE A 471 23.77 -31.07 -50.05
C ILE A 471 22.83 -32.27 -49.85
N LYS A 472 21.68 -32.06 -49.19
CA LYS A 472 20.71 -33.12 -48.92
C LYS A 472 20.16 -33.75 -50.21
N LYS A 473 19.86 -32.91 -51.21
CA LYS A 473 19.39 -33.35 -52.53
C LYS A 473 20.46 -34.02 -53.40
N LEU A 474 21.74 -33.83 -53.06
CA LEU A 474 22.87 -34.46 -53.76
C LEU A 474 23.31 -35.78 -53.14
N LEU A 475 23.13 -35.96 -51.82
CA LEU A 475 23.65 -37.12 -51.07
C LEU A 475 22.60 -38.19 -50.73
N PHE A 476 21.31 -37.84 -50.68
CA PHE A 476 20.26 -38.74 -50.18
C PHE A 476 19.14 -38.97 -51.20
N ASN A 477 18.79 -40.23 -51.40
CA ASN A 477 17.56 -40.63 -52.11
C ASN A 477 16.32 -40.25 -51.28
N GLU A 478 15.13 -40.26 -51.87
CA GLU A 478 13.89 -39.80 -51.21
C GLU A 478 13.61 -40.53 -49.89
N GLN A 479 13.85 -41.84 -49.84
CA GLN A 479 13.71 -42.69 -48.65
C GLN A 479 14.67 -42.29 -47.53
N GLN A 480 15.93 -42.05 -47.87
CA GLN A 480 16.98 -41.60 -46.95
C GLN A 480 16.70 -40.16 -46.48
N MET A 481 16.14 -39.32 -47.36
CA MET A 481 15.69 -37.97 -47.07
C MET A 481 14.48 -37.95 -46.13
N ILE A 482 13.53 -38.89 -46.26
CA ILE A 482 12.46 -39.14 -45.30
C ILE A 482 13.10 -39.52 -43.95
N LEU A 483 13.91 -40.58 -43.90
CA LEU A 483 14.51 -41.07 -42.66
C LEU A 483 15.33 -39.99 -41.92
N PHE A 484 16.09 -39.17 -42.65
CA PHE A 484 16.82 -38.02 -42.12
C PHE A 484 15.91 -36.94 -41.50
N ASN A 485 14.71 -36.71 -42.06
CA ASN A 485 13.76 -35.72 -41.52
C ASN A 485 13.16 -36.14 -40.16
N PHE A 486 13.24 -37.42 -39.78
CA PHE A 486 12.75 -37.94 -38.51
C PHE A 486 13.85 -38.11 -37.45
N THR A 487 15.05 -37.56 -37.69
CA THR A 487 16.09 -37.51 -36.67
C THR A 487 15.69 -36.61 -35.48
N PRO A 488 16.04 -36.97 -34.23
CA PRO A 488 15.55 -36.30 -33.04
C PRO A 488 16.05 -34.85 -32.89
N LYS A 489 15.34 -34.04 -32.10
CA LYS A 489 15.77 -32.67 -31.76
C LYS A 489 17.06 -32.69 -30.91
N PRO A 490 17.83 -31.58 -30.86
CA PRO A 490 19.05 -31.56 -30.07
C PRO A 490 18.69 -31.48 -28.58
N GLN A 491 18.99 -32.54 -27.83
CA GLN A 491 18.71 -32.62 -26.39
C GLN A 491 19.59 -31.64 -25.58
N ILE A 492 19.01 -30.96 -24.60
CA ILE A 492 19.75 -30.17 -23.61
C ILE A 492 19.74 -30.89 -22.27
N SER A 493 20.90 -31.43 -21.88
CA SER A 493 21.14 -32.07 -20.57
C SER A 493 21.97 -31.16 -19.65
N LEU A 494 21.99 -31.48 -18.35
CA LEU A 494 22.78 -30.73 -17.36
C LEU A 494 24.29 -31.00 -17.48
N HIS A 495 24.71 -32.21 -17.87
CA HIS A 495 26.13 -32.60 -17.93
C HIS A 495 26.71 -32.67 -19.36
N SER A 496 27.89 -32.04 -19.49
CA SER A 496 28.89 -32.15 -20.58
C SER A 496 28.49 -31.76 -22.01
N ASN A 497 29.46 -31.12 -22.68
CA ASN A 497 29.37 -30.60 -24.04
C ASN A 497 29.42 -31.72 -25.09
N SER A 498 28.34 -31.90 -25.85
CA SER A 498 28.39 -32.54 -27.18
C SER A 498 27.75 -31.58 -28.21
N ARG A 499 28.48 -31.31 -29.31
CA ARG A 499 28.02 -30.46 -30.40
C ARG A 499 27.43 -31.33 -31.52
N VAL A 500 26.10 -31.33 -31.67
CA VAL A 500 25.41 -31.79 -32.88
C VAL A 500 24.24 -30.83 -33.16
N PRO A 501 24.04 -30.35 -34.41
CA PRO A 501 22.96 -29.43 -34.77
C PRO A 501 21.69 -30.17 -35.23
N SER A 502 20.54 -29.50 -35.17
CA SER A 502 19.27 -29.95 -35.77
C SER A 502 18.40 -28.74 -36.15
N ARG A 503 17.51 -28.91 -37.12
CA ARG A 503 16.51 -27.92 -37.56
C ARG A 503 15.30 -28.67 -38.15
N LEU A 504 14.13 -28.68 -37.49
CA LEU A 504 13.14 -27.59 -37.42
C LEU A 504 12.52 -27.20 -38.77
N LEU A 505 11.71 -28.10 -39.33
CA LEU A 505 10.48 -27.84 -40.09
C LEU A 505 9.51 -29.00 -39.76
N ILE A 506 8.21 -28.83 -40.01
CA ILE A 506 7.12 -29.77 -39.64
C ILE A 506 6.74 -29.74 -38.14
N HIS A 507 6.19 -28.62 -37.67
CA HIS A 507 5.26 -28.64 -36.51
C HIS A 507 4.04 -27.69 -36.65
N ASP A 508 4.02 -26.79 -37.65
CA ASP A 508 2.95 -25.79 -37.83
C ASP A 508 1.65 -26.31 -38.48
N GLN A 509 1.59 -27.58 -38.90
CA GLN A 509 0.34 -28.18 -39.42
C GLN A 509 -0.52 -28.87 -38.35
N LYS A 510 0.03 -29.26 -37.19
CA LYS A 510 -0.75 -29.98 -36.16
C LYS A 510 -1.55 -29.04 -35.24
N LYS A 511 -1.08 -27.81 -35.00
CA LYS A 511 -1.69 -26.89 -34.01
C LYS A 511 -2.88 -26.06 -34.53
N SER A 512 -3.03 -25.91 -35.85
CA SER A 512 -4.15 -25.19 -36.48
C SER A 512 -5.42 -26.03 -36.70
N ARG A 513 -5.38 -27.35 -36.41
CA ARG A 513 -6.55 -28.24 -36.47
C ARG A 513 -7.06 -28.76 -35.12
N LEU A 514 -6.27 -28.66 -34.04
CA LEU A 514 -6.60 -29.13 -32.69
C LEU A 514 -7.78 -28.41 -31.96
N LYS A 515 -8.64 -27.67 -32.68
CA LYS A 515 -9.95 -27.20 -32.18
C LYS A 515 -11.16 -27.81 -32.93
N ARG A 516 -10.97 -28.70 -33.90
CA ARG A 516 -12.04 -29.51 -34.53
C ARG A 516 -11.55 -30.92 -34.88
N GLN A 517 -12.38 -31.92 -34.58
CA GLN A 517 -12.24 -33.35 -34.91
C GLN A 517 -11.35 -34.22 -33.99
N ASN A 518 -11.83 -34.46 -32.76
CA ASN A 518 -11.58 -35.77 -32.12
C ASN A 518 -12.34 -36.84 -32.93
N ASN A 519 -11.61 -37.71 -33.64
CA ASN A 519 -11.95 -39.11 -34.07
C ASN A 519 -11.26 -39.58 -35.37
N ILE A 520 -10.39 -38.80 -36.01
CA ILE A 520 -9.74 -39.21 -37.29
C ILE A 520 -8.23 -39.54 -37.15
N ASP A 521 -7.57 -39.10 -36.08
CA ASP A 521 -6.10 -39.09 -35.98
C ASP A 521 -5.39 -40.46 -35.92
N GLY A 522 -6.09 -41.56 -35.59
CA GLY A 522 -5.48 -42.90 -35.59
C GLY A 522 -4.90 -43.27 -36.97
N ASN A 523 -5.65 -43.00 -38.04
CA ASN A 523 -5.32 -43.46 -39.38
C ASN A 523 -4.14 -42.65 -40.01
N GLN A 524 -3.96 -41.38 -39.62
CA GLN A 524 -2.82 -40.59 -40.11
C GLN A 524 -1.52 -40.90 -39.36
N GLN A 525 -1.58 -41.19 -38.06
CA GLN A 525 -0.37 -41.56 -37.32
C GLN A 525 0.12 -42.94 -37.73
N ASP A 526 -0.79 -43.89 -37.99
CA ASP A 526 -0.43 -45.18 -38.61
C ASP A 526 0.15 -45.01 -40.03
N GLN A 527 -0.39 -44.11 -40.87
CA GLN A 527 0.20 -43.83 -42.20
C GLN A 527 1.62 -43.28 -42.13
N ILE A 528 1.90 -42.36 -41.20
CA ILE A 528 3.26 -41.81 -41.02
C ILE A 528 4.22 -42.87 -40.48
N SER A 529 3.80 -43.65 -39.48
CA SER A 529 4.61 -44.75 -38.93
C SER A 529 4.86 -45.84 -39.97
N CYS A 530 3.89 -46.16 -40.84
CA CYS A 530 4.08 -47.08 -41.96
C CYS A 530 5.00 -46.51 -43.06
N LEU A 531 4.89 -45.22 -43.40
CA LEU A 531 5.82 -44.56 -44.32
C LEU A 531 7.26 -44.59 -43.78
N LEU A 532 7.44 -44.34 -42.48
CA LEU A 532 8.75 -44.41 -41.83
C LEU A 532 9.29 -45.85 -41.80
N LEU A 533 8.44 -46.83 -41.48
CA LEU A 533 8.81 -48.24 -41.47
C LEU A 533 9.21 -48.74 -42.86
N ASN A 534 8.48 -48.34 -43.91
CA ASN A 534 8.78 -48.68 -45.30
C ASN A 534 10.06 -48.00 -45.79
N ALA A 535 10.29 -46.73 -45.45
CA ALA A 535 11.54 -46.04 -45.77
C ALA A 535 12.73 -46.68 -45.03
N TYR A 536 12.55 -47.05 -43.76
CA TYR A 536 13.56 -47.79 -42.99
C TYR A 536 13.86 -49.17 -43.59
N ALA A 537 12.83 -49.93 -43.98
CA ALA A 537 12.99 -51.23 -44.63
C ALA A 537 13.75 -51.09 -45.96
N GLN A 538 13.33 -50.19 -46.85
CA GLN A 538 14.00 -49.96 -48.14
C GLN A 538 15.47 -49.57 -47.96
N VAL A 539 15.79 -48.63 -47.06
CA VAL A 539 17.18 -48.20 -46.80
C VAL A 539 18.02 -49.30 -46.13
N LYS A 540 17.39 -50.24 -45.41
CA LYS A 540 18.03 -51.41 -44.82
C LYS A 540 18.26 -52.54 -45.83
N ASP A 541 17.32 -52.72 -46.76
CA ASP A 541 17.35 -53.79 -47.77
C ASP A 541 18.21 -53.39 -49.00
N GLU A 542 18.56 -52.11 -49.17
CA GLU A 542 19.58 -51.61 -50.12
C GLU A 542 21.03 -52.01 -49.74
N ILE A 543 21.25 -52.53 -48.52
CA ILE A 543 22.59 -52.73 -47.93
C ILE A 543 23.40 -53.92 -48.50
N PRO A 544 22.81 -55.06 -48.93
CA PRO A 544 23.55 -56.19 -49.48
C PRO A 544 23.48 -56.23 -51.02
N SER A 545 24.25 -55.37 -51.70
CA SER A 545 24.60 -55.57 -53.12
C SER A 545 26.05 -55.16 -53.39
N GLU A 546 26.80 -56.01 -54.10
CA GLU A 546 28.25 -55.86 -54.31
C GLU A 546 28.65 -54.70 -55.25
N LEU A 547 27.69 -53.86 -55.67
CA LEU A 547 27.91 -52.70 -56.54
C LEU A 547 27.68 -51.34 -55.88
N LEU A 548 27.27 -51.27 -54.61
CA LEU A 548 27.09 -49.97 -53.94
C LEU A 548 28.44 -49.32 -53.63
N SER A 549 28.57 -48.01 -53.85
CA SER A 549 29.80 -47.31 -53.44
C SER A 549 29.98 -47.41 -51.92
N ASN A 550 31.19 -47.71 -51.48
CA ASN A 550 31.55 -47.90 -50.05
C ASN A 550 31.19 -46.67 -49.18
N CYS A 551 31.04 -45.49 -49.81
CA CYS A 551 30.53 -44.28 -49.17
C CYS A 551 29.03 -44.37 -48.85
N GLN A 552 28.17 -44.70 -49.82
CA GLN A 552 26.71 -44.74 -49.62
C GLN A 552 26.31 -45.82 -48.60
N PHE A 553 26.99 -46.98 -48.63
CA PHE A 553 26.84 -48.03 -47.63
C PHE A 553 27.10 -47.50 -46.21
N ARG A 554 28.22 -46.80 -46.00
CA ARG A 554 28.56 -46.19 -44.70
C ARG A 554 27.58 -45.11 -44.28
N ILE A 555 27.07 -44.31 -45.23
CA ILE A 555 26.05 -43.29 -44.96
C ILE A 555 24.75 -43.96 -44.46
N ASN A 556 24.22 -44.94 -45.20
CA ASN A 556 22.99 -45.66 -44.83
C ASN A 556 23.17 -46.39 -43.49
N GLN A 557 24.31 -47.07 -43.29
CA GLN A 557 24.65 -47.72 -42.03
C GLN A 557 24.68 -46.72 -40.86
N LYS A 558 25.31 -45.55 -41.02
CA LYS A 558 25.37 -44.52 -39.97
C LYS A 558 24.02 -43.86 -39.70
N LEU A 559 23.18 -43.71 -40.72
CA LEU A 559 21.84 -43.12 -40.60
C LEU A 559 20.88 -44.06 -39.87
N ILE A 560 20.97 -45.37 -40.16
CA ILE A 560 20.32 -46.44 -39.39
C ILE A 560 20.88 -46.53 -37.97
N GLU A 561 22.20 -46.42 -37.78
CA GLU A 561 22.82 -46.43 -36.45
C GLU A 561 22.32 -45.26 -35.60
N LEU A 562 22.26 -44.04 -36.13
CA LEU A 562 21.74 -42.87 -35.42
C LEU A 562 20.26 -43.02 -35.04
N MET A 563 19.46 -43.75 -35.81
CA MET A 563 18.07 -44.10 -35.46
C MET A 563 17.97 -45.21 -34.40
N ILE A 564 18.92 -46.16 -34.38
CA ILE A 564 18.92 -47.33 -33.48
C ILE A 564 19.65 -47.05 -32.15
N GLN A 565 20.60 -46.11 -32.13
CA GLN A 565 21.44 -45.89 -30.95
C GLN A 565 20.63 -45.41 -29.74
N GLU A 566 19.60 -44.58 -29.95
CA GLU A 566 18.66 -44.23 -28.87
C GLU A 566 17.72 -45.38 -28.45
N THR A 567 17.44 -46.36 -29.33
CA THR A 567 16.61 -47.52 -28.95
C THR A 567 17.38 -48.50 -28.07
N LYS A 568 18.70 -48.64 -28.28
CA LYS A 568 19.59 -49.41 -27.40
C LYS A 568 19.76 -48.77 -26.02
N ASP A 569 19.91 -47.45 -25.94
CA ASP A 569 19.97 -46.73 -24.66
C ASP A 569 18.65 -46.85 -23.86
N ALA A 570 17.52 -46.98 -24.55
CA ALA A 570 16.23 -47.29 -23.92
C ALA A 570 16.12 -48.75 -23.42
N ASP A 571 16.71 -49.72 -24.11
CA ASP A 571 16.64 -51.16 -23.81
C ASP A 571 17.62 -51.58 -22.68
N VAL A 572 18.80 -50.96 -22.62
CA VAL A 572 19.76 -51.12 -21.50
C VAL A 572 19.14 -50.64 -20.17
N SER A 573 18.30 -49.61 -20.21
CA SER A 573 17.54 -49.15 -19.03
C SER A 573 16.48 -50.16 -18.57
N TYR A 574 15.97 -50.99 -19.49
CA TYR A 574 14.92 -51.99 -19.20
C TYR A 574 15.49 -53.27 -18.57
N LYS A 575 16.66 -53.75 -19.02
CA LYS A 575 17.30 -54.97 -18.48
C LYS A 575 17.71 -54.87 -17.00
N HIS A 576 17.90 -53.67 -16.45
CA HIS A 576 18.16 -53.47 -15.03
C HIS A 576 16.90 -53.37 -14.14
N LEU A 577 15.69 -53.45 -14.71
CA LEU A 577 14.43 -53.35 -13.96
C LEU A 577 13.69 -54.68 -13.78
N SER A 578 14.10 -55.76 -14.46
CA SER A 578 13.40 -57.05 -14.45
C SER A 578 13.75 -57.99 -13.28
N GLN A 579 14.72 -57.64 -12.43
CA GLN A 579 15.08 -58.41 -11.23
C GLN A 579 14.71 -57.68 -9.94
N SER A 580 13.43 -57.79 -9.55
CA SER A 580 13.00 -57.57 -8.16
C SER A 580 11.81 -58.47 -7.81
N PRO A 581 11.79 -59.14 -6.64
CA PRO A 581 10.70 -60.04 -6.26
C PRO A 581 9.45 -59.24 -5.84
N LYS A 582 8.29 -59.65 -6.34
CA LYS A 582 6.99 -59.02 -6.03
C LYS A 582 6.59 -59.32 -4.59
N LYS A 583 6.35 -58.29 -3.77
CA LYS A 583 5.55 -58.38 -2.54
C LYS A 583 4.07 -58.06 -2.83
N PRO A 584 3.11 -58.62 -2.08
CA PRO A 584 1.69 -58.43 -2.35
C PRO A 584 1.18 -57.03 -1.99
N PHE A 585 0.20 -56.56 -2.77
CA PHE A 585 -0.53 -55.31 -2.52
C PHE A 585 -1.49 -55.48 -1.33
N ILE A 586 -1.43 -54.56 -0.36
CA ILE A 586 -2.52 -54.32 0.59
C ILE A 586 -3.30 -53.10 0.08
N SER A 587 -4.62 -53.24 -0.06
CA SER A 587 -5.49 -52.14 -0.47
C SER A 587 -5.99 -51.37 0.76
N PHE A 588 -5.80 -50.05 0.76
CA PHE A 588 -6.49 -49.14 1.67
C PHE A 588 -7.53 -48.35 0.88
N LYS A 589 -8.81 -48.53 1.24
CA LYS A 589 -9.89 -47.63 0.84
C LYS A 589 -9.85 -46.42 1.76
N PHE A 590 -9.81 -45.21 1.20
CA PHE A 590 -10.22 -44.02 1.94
C PHE A 590 -11.74 -43.88 1.83
N GLN A 591 -12.43 -43.84 2.97
CA GLN A 591 -13.79 -43.30 3.05
C GLN A 591 -13.69 -41.77 3.13
N ILE A 592 -14.54 -41.09 2.36
CA ILE A 592 -14.86 -39.68 2.56
C ILE A 592 -15.82 -39.61 3.74
N ASN A 593 -15.61 -38.67 4.66
CA ASN A 593 -16.58 -38.36 5.70
C ASN A 593 -16.68 -36.83 5.85
N ASP A 594 -17.84 -36.29 5.49
CA ASP A 594 -18.18 -34.88 5.71
C ASP A 594 -18.62 -34.66 7.16
N GLN A 595 -18.09 -33.64 7.84
CA GLN A 595 -18.77 -32.80 8.84
C GLN A 595 -18.09 -31.41 8.76
N GLN A 596 -18.82 -30.33 8.46
CA GLN A 596 -19.51 -29.45 9.43
C GLN A 596 -18.59 -29.06 10.61
N ASN A 597 -18.07 -27.84 10.67
CA ASN A 597 -18.74 -26.54 10.88
C ASN A 597 -19.08 -26.31 12.36
N ASP A 598 -18.17 -25.62 13.06
CA ASP A 598 -18.44 -24.93 14.33
C ASP A 598 -17.76 -23.56 14.31
N GLN A 599 -18.49 -22.55 14.82
CA GLN A 599 -17.95 -21.25 15.19
C GLN A 599 -17.55 -21.32 16.67
N ASP A 600 -16.47 -20.66 17.09
CA ASP A 600 -16.64 -19.49 17.96
C ASP A 600 -15.33 -18.71 18.24
N GLN A 601 -15.56 -17.43 18.51
CA GLN A 601 -14.81 -16.39 19.22
C GLN A 601 -13.41 -16.70 19.83
N ILE A 602 -12.50 -15.70 19.78
CA ILE A 602 -11.94 -15.03 20.98
C ILE A 602 -11.18 -13.73 20.62
N ASN A 603 -11.58 -12.67 21.34
CA ASN A 603 -11.01 -11.36 21.68
C ASN A 603 -9.69 -10.81 21.12
N GLU A 604 -9.78 -9.51 20.81
CA GLU A 604 -8.89 -8.41 21.22
C GLU A 604 -7.52 -8.73 21.86
N ASN A 605 -6.47 -8.13 21.28
CA ASN A 605 -5.59 -7.24 22.05
C ASN A 605 -4.90 -6.23 21.12
N ILE A 606 -4.90 -4.96 21.51
CA ILE A 606 -4.27 -3.83 20.79
C ILE A 606 -3.01 -3.43 21.57
N GLU A 607 -1.83 -3.61 20.97
CA GLU A 607 -0.59 -3.06 21.51
C GLU A 607 -0.26 -1.70 20.87
N ASN A 608 -0.26 -0.65 21.70
CA ASN A 608 0.30 0.66 21.34
C ASN A 608 1.80 0.70 21.71
N PRO A 609 2.70 1.21 20.84
CA PRO A 609 4.09 1.43 21.21
C PRO A 609 4.27 2.72 22.03
N ILE A 610 4.89 2.59 23.21
CA ILE A 610 5.29 3.71 24.06
C ILE A 610 6.57 4.35 23.51
N ILE A 611 6.56 5.66 23.25
CA ILE A 611 7.77 6.45 22.97
C ILE A 611 8.34 6.98 24.28
N THR A 612 9.45 6.41 24.74
CA THR A 612 10.29 7.01 25.78
C THR A 612 11.36 7.92 25.16
N GLN A 613 11.22 9.23 25.32
CA GLN A 613 12.37 10.14 25.23
C GLN A 613 13.07 10.21 26.60
N LYS A 614 14.40 10.33 26.58
CA LYS A 614 15.22 10.40 27.79
C LYS A 614 16.36 11.41 27.57
N GLN A 615 16.36 12.43 28.44
CA GLN A 615 17.42 13.44 28.70
C GLN A 615 17.77 14.40 27.56
#